data_AF-A6GEB2-F1
#
_entry.id   AF-A6GEB2-F1
#
_cell.length_a   1.000
_cell.length_b   1.000
_cell.length_c   1.000
_cell.angle_alpha   90.00
_cell.angle_beta   90.00
_cell.angle_gamma   90.00
#
_symmetry.space_group_name_H-M   'P 1'
#
loop_
_entity.id
_entity.type
_entity.pdbx_description
1 polymer ?
#
loop_
_entity_poly.entity_id
_entity_poly.type
_entity_poly.pdbx_seq_one_letter_code
_entity_poly.pdbx_strand_id
1 'polypeptide(L)'
;MRWLSITAALASAAMLTLSACSSDDTDEGADEHADEHSHTEDTETEESSDTEESTESTDTTETTESEESTDTTETESESESESEETTETETGGGPFTLSSPAYDDGGVIPDDNTCFGANVSPQLDWENAPAETQSFAVFFTDLTFSFDHSAIWNIDAGATGLPADVDKMPMPADVPGAIQAESYAGWHGYAGPCPPAEHTYQFILYALDVDTLDGEINENSGLGQVKAAFEAHALEQVTLDGMFDPP
;
A
#
# COMPACT_ATOMS: atom_id res chain seq x y z
N MET A 1 46.58 18.86 31.49
CA MET A 1 46.32 20.32 31.60
C MET A 1 46.80 21.05 30.34
N ARG A 2 45.88 21.36 29.41
CA ARG A 2 45.86 22.60 28.63
C ARG A 2 44.56 22.63 27.82
N TRP A 3 43.72 23.58 28.19
CA TRP A 3 42.45 23.91 27.55
C TRP A 3 42.69 24.60 26.21
N LEU A 4 41.80 24.38 25.23
CA LEU A 4 41.49 25.38 24.21
C LEU A 4 39.99 25.27 23.87
N SER A 5 39.23 26.26 24.35
CA SER A 5 37.82 26.47 24.04
C SER A 5 37.70 27.05 22.63
N ILE A 6 36.77 26.52 21.82
CA ILE A 6 36.34 27.17 20.57
C ILE A 6 34.96 27.76 20.82
N THR A 7 34.91 29.09 20.78
CA THR A 7 33.74 29.94 20.91
C THR A 7 32.84 29.87 19.68
N ALA A 8 31.54 29.69 19.93
CA ALA A 8 30.45 29.91 18.98
C ALA A 8 30.42 31.38 18.50
N ALA A 9 30.17 31.58 17.20
CA ALA A 9 29.85 32.87 16.61
C ALA A 9 28.40 32.85 16.11
N LEU A 10 27.54 33.57 16.84
CA LEU A 10 26.23 34.04 16.40
C LEU A 10 26.40 35.19 15.40
N ALA A 11 25.70 35.13 14.27
CA ALA A 11 25.38 36.30 13.44
C ALA A 11 23.95 36.09 12.91
N SER A 12 22.96 36.70 13.59
CA SER A 12 22.34 37.99 13.24
C SER A 12 21.38 37.91 12.05
N ALA A 13 20.09 37.92 12.40
CA ALA A 13 18.98 38.15 11.49
C ALA A 13 19.00 39.58 10.93
N ALA A 14 18.63 39.71 9.65
CA ALA A 14 18.21 40.97 9.06
C ALA A 14 16.84 40.76 8.40
N MET A 15 15.83 41.38 9.02
CA MET A 15 14.52 41.60 8.43
C MET A 15 14.65 42.49 7.20
N LEU A 16 14.03 42.09 6.09
CA LEU A 16 13.74 42.96 4.96
C LEU A 16 12.23 43.00 4.76
N THR A 17 11.63 44.06 5.33
CA THR A 17 10.34 44.60 4.92
C THR A 17 10.49 45.32 3.58
N LEU A 18 9.54 45.16 2.67
CA LEU A 18 9.05 46.09 1.63
C LEU A 18 8.17 45.22 0.70
N SER A 19 7.07 45.64 0.08
CA SER A 19 6.28 46.86 0.06
C SER A 19 4.98 46.44 -0.65
N ALA A 20 3.82 46.74 -0.07
CA ALA A 20 2.56 46.62 -0.79
C ALA A 20 2.46 47.76 -1.81
N CYS A 21 2.08 47.44 -3.05
CA CYS A 21 1.51 48.38 -4.01
C CYS A 21 0.17 47.80 -4.46
N SER A 22 -0.91 48.52 -4.15
CA SER A 22 -2.19 48.37 -4.83
C SER A 22 -2.10 49.05 -6.20
N SER A 23 -2.89 48.59 -7.16
CA SER A 23 -3.73 49.43 -8.05
C SER A 23 -4.71 48.52 -8.79
N ASP A 24 -6.01 48.79 -8.57
CA ASP A 24 -7.14 48.51 -9.45
C ASP A 24 -6.84 48.81 -10.93
N ASP A 25 -7.49 48.08 -11.85
CA ASP A 25 -8.40 48.65 -12.86
C ASP A 25 -8.97 47.55 -13.81
N THR A 26 -10.31 47.42 -13.75
CA THR A 26 -11.31 47.17 -14.82
C THR A 26 -11.07 46.16 -15.97
N ASP A 27 -12.06 45.30 -16.23
CA ASP A 27 -12.94 45.43 -17.43
C ASP A 27 -14.18 44.53 -17.33
N GLU A 28 -15.36 45.11 -17.59
CA GLU A 28 -16.64 44.42 -17.78
C GLU A 28 -16.78 43.95 -19.23
N GLY A 29 -17.38 42.79 -19.47
CA GLY A 29 -17.74 42.39 -20.84
C GLY A 29 -18.49 41.07 -20.91
N ALA A 30 -19.82 41.16 -20.90
CA ALA A 30 -20.72 40.12 -21.34
C ALA A 30 -20.49 39.80 -22.83
N ASP A 31 -20.68 38.55 -23.24
CA ASP A 31 -21.58 38.27 -24.37
C ASP A 31 -21.99 36.79 -24.41
N GLU A 32 -23.25 36.61 -24.75
CA GLU A 32 -24.01 35.39 -24.77
C GLU A 32 -23.96 34.88 -26.21
N HIS A 33 -23.49 33.66 -26.46
CA HIS A 33 -23.74 33.04 -27.77
C HIS A 33 -24.14 31.58 -27.62
N ALA A 34 -25.45 31.39 -27.74
CA ALA A 34 -26.05 30.17 -28.26
C ALA A 34 -25.59 29.98 -29.71
N ASP A 35 -25.21 28.74 -30.06
CA ASP A 35 -25.39 28.23 -31.42
C ASP A 35 -25.80 26.76 -31.34
N GLU A 36 -27.06 26.54 -31.71
CA GLU A 36 -27.62 25.27 -32.09
C GLU A 36 -26.88 24.75 -33.33
N HIS A 37 -26.45 23.50 -33.32
CA HIS A 37 -26.26 22.75 -34.55
C HIS A 37 -26.84 21.35 -34.42
N SER A 38 -28.10 21.23 -34.84
CA SER A 38 -28.66 20.01 -35.39
C SER A 38 -27.96 19.69 -36.71
N HIS A 39 -27.46 18.47 -36.90
CA HIS A 39 -27.46 17.81 -38.20
C HIS A 39 -27.62 16.29 -37.99
N THR A 40 -28.61 15.78 -38.70
CA THR A 40 -28.92 14.39 -39.06
C THR A 40 -27.67 13.68 -39.63
N GLU A 41 -27.53 12.36 -39.63
CA GLU A 41 -28.27 11.41 -40.46
C GLU A 41 -28.06 9.97 -39.96
N ASP A 42 -29.10 9.15 -40.18
CA ASP A 42 -29.18 7.70 -40.06
C ASP A 42 -28.13 6.93 -40.87
N THR A 43 -27.66 5.81 -40.32
CA THR A 43 -27.36 4.61 -41.12
C THR A 43 -27.72 3.36 -40.34
N GLU A 44 -28.88 2.79 -40.66
CA GLU A 44 -29.20 1.37 -40.49
C GLU A 44 -28.57 0.57 -41.63
N THR A 45 -27.99 -0.61 -41.34
CA THR A 45 -27.91 -1.81 -42.20
C THR A 45 -27.45 -2.96 -41.28
N GLU A 46 -28.32 -3.87 -40.84
CA GLU A 46 -28.59 -5.22 -41.41
C GLU A 46 -27.26 -6.00 -41.63
N GLU A 47 -27.05 -7.27 -41.29
CA GLU A 47 -27.91 -8.44 -41.11
C GLU A 47 -26.99 -9.60 -40.66
N SER A 48 -27.56 -10.62 -39.98
CA SER A 48 -27.35 -12.07 -40.19
C SER A 48 -25.93 -12.69 -40.08
N SER A 49 -25.69 -13.91 -39.58
CA SER A 49 -26.51 -15.02 -39.10
C SER A 49 -25.59 -16.17 -38.63
N ASP A 50 -26.23 -17.20 -38.04
CA ASP A 50 -25.89 -18.63 -38.09
C ASP A 50 -24.85 -19.25 -37.10
N THR A 51 -24.98 -20.46 -36.52
CA THR A 51 -26.02 -21.52 -36.42
C THR A 51 -25.32 -22.79 -35.84
N GLU A 52 -25.98 -23.50 -34.90
CA GLU A 52 -25.90 -24.96 -34.57
C GLU A 52 -24.63 -25.51 -33.88
N GLU A 53 -24.74 -26.14 -32.70
CA GLU A 53 -25.11 -27.55 -32.39
C GLU A 53 -24.00 -28.59 -32.63
N SER A 54 -23.63 -29.34 -31.58
CA SER A 54 -23.14 -30.74 -31.56
C SER A 54 -22.89 -31.16 -30.11
N THR A 55 -23.81 -31.82 -29.41
CA THR A 55 -24.03 -33.28 -29.26
C THR A 55 -22.88 -34.10 -28.65
N GLU A 56 -23.12 -34.55 -27.41
CA GLU A 56 -23.10 -35.94 -26.90
C GLU A 56 -21.86 -36.84 -27.07
N SER A 57 -21.43 -37.48 -25.96
CA SER A 57 -21.20 -38.94 -25.76
C SER A 57 -20.33 -39.20 -24.50
N THR A 58 -20.86 -39.76 -23.40
CA THR A 58 -20.81 -41.20 -22.94
C THR A 58 -19.42 -41.64 -22.44
N ASP A 59 -19.18 -42.46 -21.41
CA ASP A 59 -19.95 -43.29 -20.46
C ASP A 59 -18.92 -44.09 -19.62
N THR A 60 -19.29 -44.52 -18.39
CA THR A 60 -18.73 -45.66 -17.59
C THR A 60 -17.26 -45.63 -17.09
N THR A 61 -16.84 -46.20 -15.94
CA THR A 61 -17.39 -47.26 -15.06
C THR A 61 -16.70 -47.23 -13.69
N GLU A 62 -17.41 -47.78 -12.70
CA GLU A 62 -17.05 -48.13 -11.31
C GLU A 62 -15.81 -49.03 -11.14
N THR A 63 -15.23 -49.06 -9.93
CA THR A 63 -14.87 -50.28 -9.16
C THR A 63 -14.45 -49.90 -7.71
N THR A 64 -15.31 -50.28 -6.74
CA THR A 64 -15.09 -51.02 -5.46
C THR A 64 -13.64 -51.31 -5.00
N GLU A 65 -13.22 -51.46 -3.73
CA GLU A 65 -13.73 -52.00 -2.45
C GLU A 65 -12.73 -51.51 -1.35
N SER A 66 -13.15 -51.19 -0.11
CA SER A 66 -12.99 -51.96 1.16
C SER A 66 -11.52 -52.22 1.57
N GLU A 67 -10.99 -52.11 2.81
CA GLU A 67 -11.35 -52.58 4.16
C GLU A 67 -10.36 -51.88 5.16
N GLU A 68 -10.73 -51.46 6.38
CA GLU A 68 -10.58 -52.17 7.68
C GLU A 68 -9.40 -51.70 8.60
N SER A 69 -9.69 -51.61 9.92
CA SER A 69 -8.80 -51.74 11.12
C SER A 69 -7.75 -50.65 11.41
N THR A 70 -7.34 -50.29 12.64
CA THR A 70 -7.55 -50.70 14.05
C THR A 70 -6.90 -49.61 14.93
N ASP A 71 -7.51 -49.25 16.06
CA ASP A 71 -7.03 -49.50 17.44
C ASP A 71 -5.85 -48.64 17.98
N THR A 72 -6.21 -47.73 18.88
CA THR A 72 -5.68 -47.50 20.25
C THR A 72 -4.17 -47.55 20.50
N THR A 73 -3.58 -46.46 21.03
CA THR A 73 -3.01 -46.41 22.41
C THR A 73 -2.29 -45.10 22.71
N GLU A 74 -2.28 -44.81 24.01
CA GLU A 74 -1.91 -43.60 24.72
C GLU A 74 -0.42 -43.26 24.59
N THR A 75 -0.09 -41.98 24.68
CA THR A 75 1.27 -41.53 24.97
C THR A 75 1.18 -40.39 25.97
N GLU A 76 1.34 -40.74 27.24
CA GLU A 76 1.74 -39.79 28.26
C GLU A 76 3.24 -39.49 28.05
N SER A 77 3.56 -38.24 27.79
CA SER A 77 4.93 -37.72 27.83
C SER A 77 4.98 -36.63 28.88
N GLU A 78 5.51 -36.99 30.04
CA GLU A 78 5.98 -36.05 31.05
C GLU A 78 7.28 -35.43 30.52
N SER A 79 7.25 -34.13 30.20
CA SER A 79 8.46 -33.34 29.95
C SER A 79 8.85 -32.65 31.25
N GLU A 80 9.96 -33.11 31.83
CA GLU A 80 10.64 -32.41 32.91
C GLU A 80 11.34 -31.17 32.37
N SER A 81 11.15 -30.10 33.14
CA SER A 81 11.64 -28.75 32.94
C SER A 81 13.11 -28.66 33.37
N GLU A 82 14.01 -28.35 32.44
CA GLU A 82 15.28 -27.70 32.76
C GLU A 82 15.33 -26.36 32.02
N SER A 83 14.99 -25.32 32.78
CA SER A 83 15.11 -23.92 32.40
C SER A 83 16.56 -23.49 32.60
N GLU A 84 17.31 -23.34 31.51
CA GLU A 84 18.53 -22.54 31.51
C GLU A 84 18.12 -21.07 31.43
N GLU A 85 18.27 -20.38 32.57
CA GLU A 85 18.09 -18.95 32.73
C GLU A 85 19.21 -18.22 31.98
N THR A 86 18.99 -17.92 30.70
CA THR A 86 19.72 -16.86 30.00
C THR A 86 18.94 -15.57 30.18
N THR A 87 19.39 -14.73 31.11
CA THR A 87 18.90 -13.36 31.26
C THR A 87 19.41 -12.54 30.09
N GLU A 88 18.70 -12.59 28.96
CA GLU A 88 18.79 -11.55 27.95
C GLU A 88 18.00 -10.34 28.46
N THR A 89 18.66 -9.19 28.44
CA THR A 89 17.99 -7.92 28.71
C THR A 89 17.13 -7.60 27.49
N GLU A 90 15.95 -8.22 27.44
CA GLU A 90 14.89 -7.91 26.49
C GLU A 90 14.41 -6.48 26.78
N THR A 91 14.79 -5.54 25.93
CA THR A 91 14.04 -4.27 25.84
C THR A 91 12.68 -4.65 25.29
N GLY A 92 11.67 -4.66 26.16
CA GLY A 92 10.36 -5.24 25.90
C GLY A 92 9.63 -4.62 24.71
N GLY A 93 9.15 -5.51 23.85
CA GLY A 93 8.36 -5.27 22.65
C GLY A 93 8.64 -6.48 21.77
N GLY A 94 7.62 -7.19 21.32
CA GLY A 94 7.82 -8.38 20.48
C GLY A 94 8.50 -8.07 19.14
N PRO A 95 8.51 -9.00 18.17
CA PRO A 95 8.96 -8.66 16.82
C PRO A 95 8.14 -7.49 16.26
N PHE A 96 8.77 -6.64 15.45
CA PHE A 96 8.04 -5.70 14.60
C PHE A 96 7.13 -6.52 13.68
N THR A 97 5.84 -6.17 13.59
CA THR A 97 4.86 -6.93 12.81
C THR A 97 3.97 -6.03 11.99
N LEU A 98 3.48 -6.57 10.87
CA LEU A 98 2.44 -5.97 10.02
C LEU A 98 1.32 -6.99 9.83
N SER A 99 0.08 -6.55 9.90
CA SER A 99 -1.11 -7.39 9.75
C SER A 99 -2.26 -6.60 9.14
N SER A 100 -3.32 -7.32 8.72
CA SER A 100 -4.56 -6.71 8.26
C SER A 100 -5.76 -7.53 8.74
N PRO A 101 -6.88 -6.90 9.11
CA PRO A 101 -8.13 -7.62 9.33
C PRO A 101 -8.79 -8.08 8.02
N ALA A 102 -8.32 -7.61 6.85
CA ALA A 102 -8.91 -7.97 5.55
C ALA A 102 -8.54 -9.40 5.12
N TYR A 103 -7.33 -9.84 5.43
CA TYR A 103 -6.83 -11.18 5.11
C TYR A 103 -5.59 -11.51 5.97
N ASP A 104 -5.38 -12.82 6.22
CA ASP A 104 -4.18 -13.32 6.90
C ASP A 104 -2.95 -13.24 5.97
N ASP A 105 -1.75 -13.20 6.55
CA ASP A 105 -0.50 -13.23 5.76
C ASP A 105 -0.40 -14.48 4.87
N GLY A 106 -0.11 -14.24 3.57
CA GLY A 106 -0.17 -15.26 2.51
C GLY A 106 -1.59 -15.69 2.13
N GLY A 107 -2.63 -15.02 2.66
CA GLY A 107 -4.03 -15.30 2.39
C GLY A 107 -4.54 -14.70 1.08
N VAL A 108 -5.85 -14.83 0.85
CA VAL A 108 -6.52 -14.30 -0.34
C VAL A 108 -6.91 -12.84 -0.11
N ILE A 109 -6.47 -11.95 -0.99
CA ILE A 109 -6.88 -10.54 -1.00
C ILE A 109 -8.36 -10.47 -1.42
N PRO A 110 -9.26 -9.86 -0.63
CA PRO A 110 -10.67 -9.73 -0.98
C PRO A 110 -10.91 -8.91 -2.25
N ASP A 111 -11.97 -9.21 -3.01
CA ASP A 111 -12.36 -8.46 -4.22
C ASP A 111 -12.47 -6.95 -3.99
N ASP A 112 -12.96 -6.53 -2.83
CA ASP A 112 -13.09 -5.10 -2.49
C ASP A 112 -11.73 -4.38 -2.48
N ASN A 113 -10.63 -5.09 -2.26
CA ASN A 113 -9.27 -4.56 -2.31
C ASN A 113 -8.64 -4.65 -3.72
N THR A 114 -9.37 -5.08 -4.74
CA THR A 114 -8.86 -5.24 -6.11
C THR A 114 -9.67 -4.42 -7.12
N CYS A 115 -9.23 -4.39 -8.38
CA CYS A 115 -9.98 -3.74 -9.46
C CYS A 115 -11.31 -4.44 -9.81
N PHE A 116 -11.56 -5.64 -9.26
CA PHE A 116 -12.79 -6.41 -9.47
C PHE A 116 -13.90 -6.03 -8.49
N GLY A 117 -13.58 -5.36 -7.38
CA GLY A 117 -14.53 -4.80 -6.42
C GLY A 117 -14.39 -3.29 -6.26
N ALA A 118 -14.45 -2.81 -5.02
CA ALA A 118 -14.40 -1.38 -4.70
C ALA A 118 -13.02 -0.72 -4.93
N ASN A 119 -11.96 -1.52 -5.06
CA ASN A 119 -10.58 -1.07 -5.22
C ASN A 119 -10.12 -0.12 -4.09
N VAL A 120 -10.44 -0.48 -2.84
CA VAL A 120 -10.10 0.28 -1.63
C VAL A 120 -8.87 -0.31 -0.95
N SER A 121 -8.03 0.52 -0.32
CA SER A 121 -6.88 -0.01 0.44
C SER A 121 -7.36 -0.86 1.62
N PRO A 122 -6.73 -2.00 1.92
CA PRO A 122 -7.01 -2.72 3.15
C PRO A 122 -6.56 -1.89 4.35
N GLN A 123 -7.21 -2.08 5.51
CA GLN A 123 -6.65 -1.60 6.77
C GLN A 123 -5.33 -2.32 7.02
N LEU A 124 -4.33 -1.61 7.54
CA LEU A 124 -3.05 -2.17 7.97
C LEU A 124 -2.83 -1.82 9.43
N ASP A 125 -2.37 -2.78 10.23
CA ASP A 125 -2.05 -2.60 11.64
C ASP A 125 -0.62 -3.12 11.91
N TRP A 126 0.16 -2.39 12.70
CA TRP A 126 1.52 -2.77 13.07
C TRP A 126 1.82 -2.55 14.55
N GLU A 127 2.73 -3.38 15.06
CA GLU A 127 3.12 -3.37 16.48
C GLU A 127 4.63 -3.49 16.64
N ASN A 128 5.15 -3.01 17.78
CA ASN A 128 6.56 -3.13 18.16
C ASN A 128 7.56 -2.50 17.16
N ALA A 129 7.23 -1.32 16.63
CA ALA A 129 8.18 -0.56 15.81
C ALA A 129 9.49 -0.26 16.58
N PRO A 130 10.65 -0.21 15.89
CA PRO A 130 11.92 0.17 16.50
C PRO A 130 11.83 1.49 17.26
N ALA A 131 12.48 1.58 18.42
CA ALA A 131 12.40 2.77 19.28
C ALA A 131 12.93 4.06 18.63
N GLU A 132 13.78 3.94 17.60
CA GLU A 132 14.37 5.07 16.86
C GLU A 132 13.52 5.54 15.67
N THR A 133 12.34 4.94 15.46
CA THR A 133 11.43 5.29 14.35
C THR A 133 10.98 6.75 14.44
N GLN A 134 11.16 7.49 13.34
CA GLN A 134 10.74 8.90 13.21
C GLN A 134 9.59 9.10 12.22
N SER A 135 9.38 8.16 11.31
CA SER A 135 8.19 8.07 10.47
C SER A 135 8.00 6.64 9.93
N PHE A 136 6.82 6.35 9.38
CA PHE A 136 6.58 5.13 8.63
C PHE A 136 6.34 5.41 7.14
N ALA A 137 6.60 4.39 6.34
CA ALA A 137 6.20 4.34 4.94
C ALA A 137 5.69 2.95 4.57
N VAL A 138 4.71 2.89 3.66
CA VAL A 138 4.16 1.65 3.12
C VAL A 138 4.34 1.63 1.62
N PHE A 139 4.83 0.50 1.12
CA PHE A 139 5.00 0.23 -0.31
C PHE A 139 4.21 -1.02 -0.68
N PHE A 140 3.53 -1.00 -1.83
CA PHE A 140 2.75 -2.14 -2.33
C PHE A 140 3.29 -2.56 -3.69
N THR A 141 3.62 -3.84 -3.84
CA THR A 141 4.24 -4.39 -5.05
C THR A 141 3.70 -5.77 -5.38
N ASP A 142 3.72 -6.12 -6.66
CA ASP A 142 3.40 -7.43 -7.22
C ASP A 142 4.71 -8.22 -7.36
N LEU A 143 4.83 -9.32 -6.62
CA LEU A 143 6.00 -10.19 -6.63
C LEU A 143 6.08 -11.08 -7.87
N THR A 144 4.94 -11.40 -8.49
CA THR A 144 4.89 -12.26 -9.69
C THR A 144 5.62 -11.60 -10.85
N PHE A 145 5.50 -10.28 -11.00
CA PHE A 145 6.16 -9.52 -12.07
C PHE A 145 7.16 -8.45 -11.62
N SER A 146 7.41 -8.31 -10.30
CA SER A 146 8.21 -7.21 -9.75
C SER A 146 7.68 -5.86 -10.23
N PHE A 147 6.39 -5.64 -10.03
CA PHE A 147 5.66 -4.46 -10.51
C PHE A 147 5.12 -3.65 -9.35
N ASP A 148 5.52 -2.38 -9.28
CA ASP A 148 5.16 -1.51 -8.16
C ASP A 148 3.77 -0.91 -8.35
N HIS A 149 2.93 -1.01 -7.33
CA HIS A 149 1.54 -0.57 -7.39
C HIS A 149 1.36 0.85 -6.85
N SER A 150 1.78 1.08 -5.61
CA SER A 150 1.52 2.33 -4.89
C SER A 150 2.46 2.50 -3.70
N ALA A 151 2.58 3.72 -3.20
CA ALA A 151 3.36 4.05 -1.99
C ALA A 151 2.75 5.23 -1.22
N ILE A 152 2.90 5.19 0.10
CA ILE A 152 2.55 6.27 1.04
C ILE A 152 3.66 6.43 2.07
N TRP A 153 4.03 7.66 2.43
CA TRP A 153 5.12 7.94 3.38
C TRP A 153 4.85 9.20 4.22
N ASN A 154 5.81 9.57 5.08
CA ASN A 154 5.67 10.61 6.11
C ASN A 154 4.53 10.31 7.10
N ILE A 155 4.24 9.04 7.36
CA ILE A 155 3.26 8.63 8.37
C ILE A 155 3.88 8.87 9.76
N ASP A 156 3.13 9.48 10.67
CA ASP A 156 3.61 9.85 12.02
C ASP A 156 4.21 8.65 12.79
N ALA A 157 5.31 8.89 13.52
CA ALA A 157 6.00 7.85 14.30
C ALA A 157 5.14 7.19 15.40
N GLY A 158 4.08 7.87 15.85
CA GLY A 158 3.12 7.35 16.83
C GLY A 158 1.97 6.56 16.21
N ALA A 159 1.87 6.49 14.88
CA ALA A 159 0.87 5.69 14.21
C ALA A 159 1.13 4.19 14.43
N THR A 160 0.05 3.43 14.57
CA THR A 160 0.07 1.96 14.72
C THR A 160 -0.70 1.26 13.60
N GLY A 161 -1.07 2.01 12.55
CA GLY A 161 -1.87 1.51 11.45
C GLY A 161 -2.24 2.56 10.41
N LEU A 162 -2.78 2.09 9.29
CA LEU A 162 -3.46 2.88 8.27
C LEU A 162 -4.92 2.43 8.19
N PRO A 163 -5.88 3.37 8.08
CA PRO A 163 -7.27 3.01 7.90
C PRO A 163 -7.48 2.31 6.54
N ALA A 164 -8.57 1.53 6.43
CA ALA A 164 -9.04 1.10 5.12
C ALA A 164 -9.52 2.30 4.31
N ASP A 165 -9.49 2.17 2.98
CA ASP A 165 -9.95 3.18 2.02
C ASP A 165 -9.31 4.56 2.21
N VAL A 166 -7.97 4.60 2.28
CA VAL A 166 -7.23 5.87 2.34
C VAL A 166 -7.54 6.70 1.10
N ASP A 167 -7.89 7.98 1.31
CA ASP A 167 -8.27 8.91 0.24
C ASP A 167 -7.25 8.88 -0.91
N LYS A 168 -7.71 8.77 -2.16
CA LYS A 168 -6.86 8.75 -3.37
C LYS A 168 -6.38 10.14 -3.78
N MET A 169 -5.61 10.77 -2.90
CA MET A 169 -5.13 12.15 -3.01
C MET A 169 -3.63 12.24 -2.67
N PRO A 170 -2.88 13.20 -3.25
CA PRO A 170 -1.46 13.36 -2.94
C PRO A 170 -1.16 13.53 -1.44
N MET A 171 -2.02 14.24 -0.72
CA MET A 171 -1.95 14.40 0.73
C MET A 171 -3.34 14.08 1.33
N PRO A 172 -3.58 12.84 1.75
CA PRO A 172 -4.89 12.38 2.17
C PRO A 172 -5.23 12.91 3.58
N ALA A 173 -6.49 13.29 3.81
CA ALA A 173 -6.88 14.02 5.03
C ALA A 173 -7.05 13.10 6.26
N ASP A 174 -7.31 11.84 6.01
CA ASP A 174 -7.42 10.74 6.98
C ASP A 174 -6.07 10.24 7.50
N VAL A 175 -4.96 10.55 6.81
CA VAL A 175 -3.58 10.29 7.26
C VAL A 175 -2.78 11.60 7.27
N PRO A 176 -2.95 12.45 8.30
CA PRO A 176 -2.36 13.79 8.32
C PRO A 176 -0.82 13.77 8.19
N GLY A 177 -0.29 14.58 7.28
CA GLY A 177 1.15 14.69 7.03
C GLY A 177 1.69 13.69 6.02
N ALA A 178 0.93 12.64 5.69
CA ALA A 178 1.36 11.66 4.73
C ALA A 178 1.31 12.19 3.29
N ILE A 179 2.17 11.63 2.44
CA ILE A 179 2.21 11.88 1.00
C ILE A 179 2.04 10.56 0.26
N GLN A 180 1.29 10.57 -0.84
CA GLN A 180 1.10 9.42 -1.72
C GLN A 180 1.69 9.67 -3.11
N ALA A 181 2.37 8.66 -3.65
CA ALA A 181 2.86 8.68 -5.02
C ALA A 181 1.70 8.48 -6.01
N GLU A 182 1.89 8.93 -7.24
CA GLU A 182 1.06 8.46 -8.36
C GLU A 182 1.25 6.94 -8.53
N SER A 183 0.15 6.20 -8.48
CA SER A 183 0.12 4.75 -8.68
C SER A 183 0.24 4.37 -10.14
N TYR A 184 0.37 3.06 -10.41
CA TYR A 184 0.34 2.54 -11.77
C TYR A 184 -0.92 2.92 -12.57
N ALA A 185 -2.01 3.26 -11.88
CA ALA A 185 -3.30 3.53 -12.48
C ALA A 185 -3.53 5.02 -12.81
N GLY A 186 -2.54 5.89 -12.53
CA GLY A 186 -2.58 7.31 -12.89
C GLY A 186 -3.31 8.21 -11.89
N TRP A 187 -3.52 7.74 -10.66
CA TRP A 187 -4.01 8.54 -9.53
C TRP A 187 -3.13 8.33 -8.30
N HIS A 188 -3.15 9.28 -7.38
CA HIS A 188 -2.40 9.18 -6.13
C HIS A 188 -3.04 8.17 -5.17
N GLY A 189 -2.19 7.40 -4.51
CA GLY A 189 -2.60 6.45 -3.48
C GLY A 189 -2.87 5.05 -4.00
N TYR A 190 -3.67 4.28 -3.26
CA TYR A 190 -3.81 2.85 -3.51
C TYR A 190 -4.39 2.52 -4.89
N ALA A 191 -3.76 1.55 -5.56
CA ALA A 191 -4.30 0.87 -6.73
C ALA A 191 -4.12 -0.64 -6.54
N GLY A 192 -5.23 -1.35 -6.37
CA GLY A 192 -5.24 -2.76 -6.02
C GLY A 192 -4.84 -3.69 -7.17
N PRO A 193 -4.76 -5.00 -6.88
CA PRO A 193 -4.57 -6.06 -7.86
C PRO A 193 -5.53 -5.93 -9.06
N CYS A 194 -5.00 -6.09 -10.25
CA CYS A 194 -5.81 -6.23 -11.47
C CYS A 194 -5.21 -7.25 -12.44
N PRO A 195 -4.86 -8.46 -11.99
CA PRO A 195 -4.09 -9.38 -12.81
C PRO A 195 -5.00 -10.18 -13.76
N PRO A 196 -4.46 -10.72 -14.87
CA PRO A 196 -5.17 -11.63 -15.77
C PRO A 196 -5.18 -13.10 -15.29
N ALA A 197 -4.43 -13.43 -14.24
CA ALA A 197 -4.31 -14.75 -13.62
C ALA A 197 -3.83 -14.57 -12.15
N GLU A 198 -3.73 -15.65 -11.39
CA GLU A 198 -3.22 -15.59 -10.00
C GLU A 198 -1.85 -14.90 -9.88
N HIS A 199 -1.78 -13.87 -9.03
CA HIS A 199 -0.56 -13.16 -8.68
C HIS A 199 -0.35 -13.12 -7.15
N THR A 200 0.90 -12.98 -6.73
CA THR A 200 1.29 -12.72 -5.34
C THR A 200 1.71 -11.27 -5.18
N TYR A 201 1.19 -10.61 -4.16
CA TYR A 201 1.44 -9.23 -3.81
C TYR A 201 2.04 -9.12 -2.41
N GLN A 202 2.73 -8.01 -2.15
CA GLN A 202 3.36 -7.74 -0.87
C GLN A 202 3.15 -6.27 -0.49
N PHE A 203 2.62 -6.05 0.70
CA PHE A 203 2.79 -4.79 1.42
C PHE A 203 4.09 -4.85 2.21
N ILE A 204 4.89 -3.78 2.13
CA ILE A 204 6.11 -3.61 2.89
C ILE A 204 5.93 -2.37 3.76
N LEU A 205 6.00 -2.54 5.08
CA LEU A 205 6.06 -1.44 6.03
C LEU A 205 7.52 -1.18 6.39
N TYR A 206 7.92 0.08 6.29
CA TYR A 206 9.23 0.57 6.67
C TYR A 206 9.12 1.45 7.91
N ALA A 207 9.94 1.17 8.92
CA ALA A 207 10.22 2.09 10.01
C ALA A 207 11.45 2.93 9.65
N LEU A 208 11.30 4.25 9.56
CA LEU A 208 12.33 5.14 9.01
C LEU A 208 13.08 5.95 10.10
N ASP A 209 14.35 6.24 9.84
CA ASP A 209 15.21 7.06 10.71
C ASP A 209 15.12 8.57 10.45
N VAL A 210 14.15 9.02 9.65
CA VAL A 210 13.87 10.42 9.33
C VAL A 210 12.40 10.73 9.55
N ASP A 211 12.09 11.98 9.90
CA ASP A 211 10.72 12.46 10.09
C ASP A 211 9.97 12.67 8.77
N THR A 212 10.69 13.13 7.74
CA THR A 212 10.16 13.43 6.42
C THR A 212 11.14 13.10 5.29
N LEU A 213 10.61 12.81 4.10
CA LEU A 213 11.39 12.57 2.87
C LEU A 213 11.26 13.69 1.82
N ASP A 214 10.68 14.84 2.17
CA ASP A 214 10.32 15.94 1.25
C ASP A 214 11.52 16.55 0.48
N GLY A 215 12.74 16.36 1.00
CA GLY A 215 13.98 16.79 0.33
C GLY A 215 14.49 15.84 -0.75
N GLU A 216 13.92 14.64 -0.85
CA GLU A 216 14.41 13.54 -1.68
C GLU A 216 13.37 13.06 -2.70
N ILE A 217 12.11 12.97 -2.26
CA ILE A 217 10.96 12.55 -3.06
C ILE A 217 9.75 13.46 -2.82
N ASN A 218 8.83 13.50 -3.77
CA ASN A 218 7.54 14.17 -3.67
C ASN A 218 6.45 13.31 -4.32
N GLU A 219 5.20 13.76 -4.32
CA GLU A 219 4.04 13.03 -4.83
C GLU A 219 4.17 12.61 -6.31
N ASN A 220 5.00 13.31 -7.10
CA ASN A 220 5.24 13.03 -8.52
C ASN A 220 6.51 12.20 -8.78
N SER A 221 7.22 11.79 -7.72
CA SER A 221 8.39 10.90 -7.84
C SER A 221 7.95 9.51 -8.31
N GLY A 222 8.74 8.89 -9.20
CA GLY A 222 8.43 7.53 -9.66
C GLY A 222 8.59 6.50 -8.53
N LEU A 223 7.76 5.46 -8.52
CA LEU A 223 7.75 4.43 -7.45
C LEU A 223 9.11 3.81 -7.16
N GLY A 224 9.95 3.57 -8.19
CA GLY A 224 11.31 3.08 -7.98
C GLY A 224 12.23 4.06 -7.23
N GLN A 225 12.05 5.37 -7.39
CA GLN A 225 12.76 6.39 -6.61
C GLN A 225 12.24 6.44 -5.16
N VAL A 226 10.93 6.32 -5.00
CA VAL A 226 10.26 6.28 -3.70
C VAL A 226 10.75 5.07 -2.88
N LYS A 227 10.74 3.88 -3.48
CA LYS A 227 11.23 2.65 -2.84
C LYS A 227 12.70 2.77 -2.43
N ALA A 228 13.54 3.34 -3.29
CA ALA A 228 14.96 3.56 -2.98
C ALA A 228 15.16 4.53 -1.80
N ALA A 229 14.33 5.57 -1.68
CA ALA A 229 14.38 6.49 -0.54
C ALA A 229 13.94 5.79 0.76
N PHE A 230 12.92 4.93 0.71
CA PHE A 230 12.51 4.13 1.88
C PHE A 230 13.64 3.21 2.34
N GLU A 231 14.25 2.46 1.42
CA GLU A 231 15.36 1.54 1.70
C GLU A 231 16.61 2.25 2.25
N ALA A 232 16.86 3.49 1.83
CA ALA A 232 18.00 4.28 2.32
C ALA A 232 17.87 4.70 3.80
N HIS A 233 16.64 4.80 4.29
CA HIS A 233 16.29 5.28 5.64
C HIS A 233 15.69 4.21 6.56
N ALA A 234 15.53 2.98 6.07
CA ALA A 234 14.91 1.91 6.81
C ALA A 234 15.77 1.46 8.00
N LEU A 235 15.22 1.60 9.21
CA LEU A 235 15.74 0.95 10.42
C LEU A 235 15.40 -0.53 10.41
N GLU A 236 14.15 -0.83 10.07
CA GLU A 236 13.61 -2.18 9.95
C GLU A 236 12.44 -2.18 8.96
N GLN A 237 12.16 -3.35 8.37
CA GLN A 237 11.01 -3.55 7.49
C GLN A 237 10.33 -4.88 7.78
N VAL A 238 9.01 -4.92 7.61
CA VAL A 238 8.17 -6.10 7.77
C VAL A 238 7.16 -6.16 6.62
N THR A 239 6.66 -7.36 6.32
CA THR A 239 5.84 -7.60 5.14
C THR A 239 4.50 -8.25 5.48
N LEU A 240 3.54 -8.06 4.60
CA LEU A 240 2.26 -8.76 4.56
C LEU A 240 2.01 -9.19 3.12
N ASP A 241 2.09 -10.49 2.86
CA ASP A 241 1.89 -11.08 1.55
C ASP A 241 0.42 -11.42 1.34
N GLY A 242 -0.04 -11.36 0.10
CA GLY A 242 -1.40 -11.74 -0.27
C GLY A 242 -1.46 -12.26 -1.70
N MET A 243 -2.39 -13.16 -1.97
CA MET A 243 -2.62 -13.73 -3.28
C MET A 243 -3.96 -13.27 -3.82
N PHE A 244 -4.05 -13.06 -5.13
CA PHE A 244 -5.32 -12.80 -5.78
C PHE A 244 -5.41 -13.56 -7.10
N ASP A 245 -6.43 -14.40 -7.23
CA ASP A 245 -6.80 -15.11 -8.45
C ASP A 245 -8.12 -14.51 -8.97
N PRO A 246 -8.15 -13.93 -10.19
CA PRO A 246 -9.36 -13.30 -10.71
C PRO A 246 -10.45 -14.34 -11.03
N PRO A 247 -11.74 -13.96 -10.95
CA PRO A 247 -12.88 -14.87 -11.13
C PRO A 247 -13.11 -15.37 -12.56
#